data_AF-A0A955HEN8-F1
#
_entry.id   AF-A0A955HEN8-F1
#
_cell.length_a   1.000
_cell.length_b   1.000
_cell.length_c   1.000
_cell.angle_alpha   90.00
_cell.angle_beta   90.00
_cell.angle_gamma   90.00
#
_symmetry.space_group_name_H-M   'P 1'
#
loop_
_entity.id
_entity.type
_entity.pdbx_description
1 polymer ?
#
loop_
_entity_poly.entity_id
_entity_poly.type
_entity_poly.pdbx_seq_one_letter_code
_entity_poly.pdbx_strand_id
1 'polypeptide(L)'
;MEIIIDQASNLWQIIESLWIVKALKVFLAIYVAVLVVDIVLVVIMLDPVGSVRKNLRGVDIPLTRKKTYAKQWAKIMMRLDGENESQYKVAVLEADQMADGILEKIGYKGTNIGERLQNATNAQLDYYDDILRAHYTRNQIVHDESYVIDKDKAHETLEIYEKFMRGLELF
;
A
#
# COMPACT_ATOMS: atom_id res chain seq x y z
N MET A 1 -52.94 -28.15 27.88
CA MET A 1 -51.62 -27.76 27.35
C MET A 1 -51.38 -28.45 26.00
N GLU A 2 -51.57 -29.77 25.90
CA GLU A 2 -51.42 -30.53 24.64
C GLU A 2 -52.33 -30.08 23.49
N ILE A 3 -53.61 -29.77 23.76
CA ILE A 3 -54.57 -29.31 22.72
C ILE A 3 -54.13 -27.99 22.06
N ILE A 4 -53.53 -27.08 22.84
CA ILE A 4 -53.05 -25.78 22.31
C ILE A 4 -51.80 -25.99 21.45
N ILE A 5 -50.91 -26.90 21.86
CA ILE A 5 -49.70 -27.26 21.10
C ILE A 5 -50.08 -27.94 19.78
N ASP A 6 -51.07 -28.83 19.81
CA ASP A 6 -51.57 -29.52 18.61
C ASP A 6 -52.29 -28.56 17.65
N GLN A 7 -53.06 -27.60 18.16
CA GLN A 7 -53.61 -26.54 17.30
C GLN A 7 -52.52 -25.67 16.68
N ALA A 8 -51.47 -25.33 17.43
CA ALA A 8 -50.35 -24.54 16.91
C ALA A 8 -49.57 -25.27 15.81
N SER A 9 -49.32 -26.58 15.95
CA SER A 9 -48.62 -27.39 14.94
C SER A 9 -49.44 -27.52 13.66
N ASN A 10 -50.76 -27.72 13.77
CA ASN A 10 -51.67 -27.80 12.63
C ASN A 10 -51.74 -26.46 11.87
N LEU A 11 -51.79 -25.34 12.58
CA LEU A 11 -51.73 -24.01 11.97
C LEU A 11 -50.40 -23.76 11.25
N TRP A 12 -49.29 -24.21 11.84
CA TRP A 12 -47.97 -24.12 11.22
C TRP A 12 -47.92 -24.92 9.90
N GLN A 13 -48.44 -26.14 9.88
CA GLN A 13 -48.49 -26.96 8.66
C GLN A 13 -49.34 -26.34 7.55
N ILE A 14 -50.48 -25.74 7.90
CA ILE A 14 -51.34 -25.03 6.94
C ILE A 14 -50.58 -23.86 6.33
N ILE A 15 -49.90 -23.05 7.15
CA ILE A 15 -49.11 -21.91 6.68
C ILE A 15 -47.96 -22.37 5.77
N GLU A 16 -47.23 -23.43 6.12
CA GLU A 16 -46.15 -23.97 5.29
C GLU A 16 -46.64 -24.59 3.97
N SER A 17 -47.88 -25.08 3.94
CA SER A 17 -48.49 -25.64 2.72
C SER A 17 -48.83 -24.57 1.67
N LEU A 18 -48.96 -23.30 2.08
CA LEU A 18 -49.29 -22.20 1.18
C LEU A 18 -48.19 -22.02 0.12
N TRP A 19 -48.60 -22.00 -1.14
CA TRP A 19 -47.71 -21.80 -2.28
C TRP A 19 -46.87 -20.52 -2.18
N ILE A 20 -47.41 -19.47 -1.54
CA ILE A 20 -46.75 -18.18 -1.36
C ILE A 20 -45.54 -18.27 -0.42
N VAL A 21 -45.61 -19.12 0.61
CA VAL A 21 -44.50 -19.33 1.55
C VAL A 21 -43.36 -20.07 0.85
N LYS A 22 -43.68 -21.03 -0.01
CA LYS A 22 -42.69 -21.72 -0.85
C LYS A 22 -42.03 -20.76 -1.85
N ALA A 23 -42.83 -19.94 -2.53
CA ALA A 23 -42.32 -18.93 -3.46
C ALA A 23 -41.42 -17.90 -2.76
N LEU A 24 -41.79 -17.45 -1.56
CA LEU A 24 -40.99 -16.52 -0.77
C LEU A 24 -39.65 -17.12 -0.35
N LYS A 25 -39.62 -18.39 0.09
CA LYS A 25 -38.37 -19.10 0.42
C LYS A 25 -37.43 -19.18 -0.79
N VAL A 26 -37.96 -19.44 -1.99
CA VAL A 26 -37.17 -19.48 -3.24
C VAL A 26 -36.63 -18.09 -3.59
N PHE A 27 -37.45 -17.05 -3.50
CA PHE A 27 -37.00 -15.67 -3.75
C PHE A 27 -35.90 -15.24 -2.78
N LEU A 28 -36.05 -15.56 -1.50
CA LEU A 28 -35.04 -15.28 -0.48
C LEU A 28 -33.72 -16.04 -0.77
N ALA A 29 -33.81 -17.30 -1.20
CA ALA A 29 -32.64 -18.09 -1.55
C ALA A 29 -31.87 -17.49 -2.75
N ILE A 30 -32.59 -17.03 -3.78
CA ILE A 30 -31.99 -16.34 -4.93
C ILE A 30 -31.33 -15.04 -4.49
N TYR A 31 -32.01 -14.25 -3.65
CA TYR A 31 -31.47 -12.99 -3.13
C TYR A 31 -30.16 -13.21 -2.35
N VAL A 32 -30.11 -14.22 -1.48
CA VAL A 32 -28.88 -14.58 -0.75
C VAL A 32 -27.77 -15.01 -1.71
N ALA A 33 -28.09 -15.79 -2.75
CA ALA A 33 -27.11 -16.20 -3.75
C ALA A 33 -26.52 -15.00 -4.51
N VAL A 34 -27.36 -14.04 -4.91
CA VAL A 34 -26.92 -12.80 -5.56
C VAL A 34 -26.01 -12.00 -4.63
N LEU A 35 -26.39 -11.82 -3.35
CA LEU A 35 -25.53 -11.12 -2.38
C LEU A 35 -24.17 -11.80 -2.20
N VAL A 36 -24.14 -13.14 -2.16
CA VAL A 36 -22.86 -13.88 -2.05
C VAL A 36 -22.02 -13.66 -3.30
N VAL A 37 -22.61 -13.68 -4.49
CA VAL A 37 -21.90 -13.40 -5.75
C VAL A 37 -21.38 -11.96 -5.78
N ASP A 38 -22.19 -10.98 -5.36
CA ASP A 38 -21.78 -9.58 -5.30
C ASP A 38 -20.63 -9.40 -4.30
N ILE A 39 -20.70 -10.03 -3.12
CA ILE A 39 -19.60 -10.02 -2.14
C ILE A 39 -18.35 -10.66 -2.74
N VAL A 40 -18.47 -11.81 -3.42
CA VAL A 40 -17.34 -12.48 -4.07
C VAL A 40 -16.74 -11.62 -5.19
N LEU A 41 -17.57 -10.99 -6.03
CA LEU A 41 -17.12 -10.07 -7.07
C LEU A 41 -16.41 -8.88 -6.48
N VAL A 42 -16.96 -8.28 -5.42
CA VAL A 42 -16.32 -7.19 -4.68
C VAL A 42 -15.00 -7.66 -4.05
N VAL A 43 -14.91 -8.88 -3.51
CA VAL A 43 -13.68 -9.43 -2.92
C VAL A 43 -12.62 -9.80 -3.96
N ILE A 44 -13.01 -10.09 -5.21
CA ILE A 44 -12.06 -10.31 -6.31
C ILE A 44 -11.65 -8.96 -6.94
N MET A 45 -12.56 -7.99 -7.03
CA MET A 45 -12.36 -6.70 -7.69
C MET A 45 -11.69 -5.66 -6.79
N LEU A 46 -12.06 -5.57 -5.51
CA LEU A 46 -11.18 -5.00 -4.49
C LEU A 46 -10.14 -6.06 -4.23
N ASP A 47 -8.90 -5.83 -4.60
CA ASP A 47 -7.75 -6.68 -4.29
C ASP A 47 -7.43 -6.63 -2.77
N PRO A 48 -8.07 -7.46 -1.90
CA PRO A 48 -8.04 -7.25 -0.46
C PRO A 48 -6.85 -7.99 0.17
N VAL A 49 -6.16 -8.84 -0.58
CA VAL A 49 -5.07 -9.70 -0.09
C VAL A 49 -3.72 -9.25 -0.64
N GLY A 50 -3.67 -8.55 -1.78
CA GLY A 50 -2.45 -7.96 -2.33
C GLY A 50 -2.00 -6.66 -1.64
N SER A 51 -2.96 -5.84 -1.15
CA SER A 51 -2.69 -4.52 -0.56
C SER A 51 -2.83 -4.47 0.96
N VAL A 52 -3.77 -5.19 1.56
CA VAL A 52 -3.99 -5.17 3.03
C VAL A 52 -2.98 -6.03 3.79
N ARG A 53 -2.46 -7.10 3.16
CA ARG A 53 -1.39 -7.92 3.77
C ARG A 53 -0.01 -7.26 3.69
N LYS A 54 0.21 -6.35 2.74
CA LYS A 54 1.43 -5.55 2.63
C LYS A 54 1.50 -4.36 3.59
N ASN A 55 0.35 -3.95 4.16
CA ASN A 55 0.26 -2.76 5.00
C ASN A 55 0.31 -3.01 6.51
N LEU A 56 0.57 -4.24 6.97
CA LEU A 56 0.57 -4.51 8.42
C LEU A 56 1.86 -5.08 9.00
N ARG A 57 2.68 -5.85 8.30
CA ARG A 57 3.99 -6.30 8.81
C ARG A 57 4.91 -6.65 7.66
N GLY A 58 6.01 -5.92 7.52
CA GLY A 58 7.19 -6.30 6.74
C GLY A 58 6.89 -6.62 5.29
N VAL A 59 7.22 -5.70 4.40
CA VAL A 59 7.41 -6.05 2.98
C VAL A 59 8.40 -7.22 2.98
N ASP A 60 7.96 -8.44 2.69
CA ASP A 60 8.83 -9.62 2.61
C ASP A 60 9.76 -9.45 1.40
N ILE A 61 10.76 -8.58 1.55
CA ILE A 61 11.84 -8.39 0.59
C ILE A 61 12.70 -9.64 0.75
N PRO A 62 12.81 -10.52 -0.26
CA PRO A 62 13.64 -11.70 -0.14
C PRO A 62 15.06 -11.29 0.29
N LEU A 63 15.64 -11.99 1.28
CA LEU A 63 16.93 -11.64 1.91
C LEU A 63 18.07 -11.40 0.90
N THR A 64 17.99 -12.04 -0.27
CA THR A 64 18.92 -11.84 -1.39
C THR A 64 18.90 -10.41 -1.94
N ARG A 65 17.76 -9.72 -1.89
CA ARG A 65 17.62 -8.31 -2.28
C ARG A 65 18.07 -7.35 -1.18
N LYS A 66 17.91 -7.70 0.10
CA LYS A 66 18.35 -6.87 1.24
C LYS A 66 19.84 -6.49 1.13
N LYS A 67 20.70 -7.48 0.83
CA LYS A 67 22.14 -7.27 0.61
C LYS A 67 22.44 -6.38 -0.60
N THR A 68 21.61 -6.45 -1.65
CA THR A 68 21.74 -5.61 -2.84
C THR A 68 21.39 -4.15 -2.54
N TYR A 69 20.29 -3.90 -1.82
CA TYR A 69 19.91 -2.55 -1.40
C TYR A 69 20.96 -1.92 -0.49
N ALA A 70 21.45 -2.64 0.51
CA ALA A 70 22.53 -2.16 1.38
C ALA A 70 23.80 -1.79 0.59
N LYS A 71 24.19 -2.61 -0.40
CA LYS A 71 25.36 -2.34 -1.25
C LYS A 71 25.15 -1.12 -2.14
N GLN A 72 23.95 -0.95 -2.70
CA GLN A 72 23.62 0.22 -3.50
C GLN A 72 23.59 1.49 -2.63
N TRP A 73 23.01 1.43 -1.42
CA TRP A 73 22.98 2.53 -0.47
C TRP A 73 24.38 2.98 -0.06
N ALA A 74 25.27 2.03 0.26
CA ALA A 74 26.67 2.33 0.56
C ALA A 74 27.37 3.06 -0.60
N LYS A 75 27.08 2.68 -1.85
CA LYS A 75 27.62 3.36 -3.04
C LYS A 75 27.11 4.80 -3.15
N ILE A 76 25.84 5.04 -2.82
CA ILE A 76 25.25 6.39 -2.81
C ILE A 76 25.94 7.24 -1.75
N MET A 77 26.14 6.71 -0.55
CA MET A 77 26.82 7.43 0.54
C MET A 77 28.28 7.76 0.21
N MET A 78 29.02 6.85 -0.44
CA MET A 78 30.38 7.11 -0.90
C MET A 78 30.49 8.31 -1.87
N ARG A 79 29.40 8.69 -2.56
CA ARG A 79 29.41 9.87 -3.44
C ARG A 79 29.49 11.18 -2.65
N LEU A 80 29.16 11.18 -1.36
CA LEU A 80 29.29 12.34 -0.48
C LEU A 80 30.71 12.52 0.08
N ASP A 81 31.58 11.52 -0.04
CA ASP A 81 32.92 11.56 0.57
C ASP A 81 33.86 12.56 -0.12
N GLY A 82 33.62 12.87 -1.40
CA GLY A 82 34.39 13.87 -2.16
C GLY A 82 33.77 15.27 -2.13
N GLU A 83 34.57 16.31 -2.37
CA GLU A 83 34.10 17.70 -2.51
C GLU A 83 33.61 18.00 -3.93
N ASN A 84 32.60 17.25 -4.41
CA ASN A 84 32.06 17.42 -5.76
C ASN A 84 30.54 17.60 -5.73
N GLU A 85 30.09 18.82 -5.99
CA GLU A 85 28.68 19.20 -6.04
C GLU A 85 27.86 18.31 -6.99
N SER A 86 28.39 17.98 -8.16
CA SER A 86 27.73 17.11 -9.13
C SER A 86 27.51 15.70 -8.56
N GLN A 87 28.41 15.21 -7.71
CA GLN A 87 28.24 13.91 -7.05
C GLN A 87 27.13 13.96 -5.98
N TYR A 88 26.97 15.08 -5.29
CA TYR A 88 25.88 15.27 -4.32
C TYR A 88 24.52 15.22 -5.00
N LYS A 89 24.38 15.92 -6.14
CA LYS A 89 23.17 15.88 -6.97
C LYS A 89 22.84 14.46 -7.41
N VAL A 90 23.84 13.74 -7.92
CA VAL A 90 23.68 12.34 -8.35
C VAL A 90 23.29 11.43 -7.19
N ALA A 91 23.85 11.64 -6.00
CA ALA A 91 23.51 10.86 -4.82
C ALA A 91 22.03 10.99 -4.45
N VAL A 92 21.50 12.22 -4.43
CA VAL A 92 20.08 12.49 -4.17
C VAL A 92 19.17 11.88 -5.24
N LEU A 93 19.56 11.96 -6.52
CA LEU A 93 18.82 11.36 -7.63
C LEU A 93 18.75 9.83 -7.53
N GLU A 94 19.89 9.18 -7.23
CA GLU A 94 19.96 7.73 -7.07
C GLU A 94 19.15 7.25 -5.85
N ALA A 95 19.15 8.02 -4.76
CA ALA A 95 18.37 7.72 -3.57
C ALA A 95 16.85 7.83 -3.82
N ASP A 96 16.40 8.88 -4.50
CA ASP A 96 15.00 9.05 -4.93
C ASP A 96 14.57 7.90 -5.85
N GLN A 97 15.39 7.54 -6.85
CA GLN A 97 15.09 6.42 -7.74
C GLN A 97 14.98 5.08 -6.98
N MET A 98 15.85 4.86 -5.99
CA MET A 98 15.77 3.66 -5.15
C MET A 98 14.48 3.63 -4.33
N ALA A 99 14.10 4.76 -3.73
CA ALA A 99 12.87 4.90 -2.96
C ALA A 99 11.61 4.70 -3.83
N ASP A 100 11.57 5.26 -5.04
CA ASP A 100 10.47 5.07 -6.00
C ASP A 100 10.30 3.59 -6.37
N GLY A 101 11.40 2.91 -6.71
CA GLY A 101 11.37 1.48 -7.02
C GLY A 101 10.98 0.59 -5.84
N ILE A 102 11.16 1.06 -4.60
CA ILE A 102 10.66 0.38 -3.40
C ILE A 102 9.15 0.62 -3.26
N LEU A 103 8.67 1.86 -3.35
CA LEU A 103 7.25 2.20 -3.29
C LEU A 103 6.44 1.46 -4.36
N GLU A 104 7.00 1.33 -5.56
CA GLU A 104 6.43 0.51 -6.64
C GLU A 104 6.29 -0.96 -6.25
N LYS A 105 7.34 -1.56 -5.69
CA LYS A 105 7.33 -2.96 -5.24
C LYS A 105 6.36 -3.20 -4.09
N ILE A 106 6.15 -2.19 -3.24
CA ILE A 106 5.13 -2.21 -2.19
C ILE A 106 3.73 -2.16 -2.80
N GLY A 107 3.57 -1.63 -4.01
CA GLY A 107 2.29 -1.65 -4.75
C GLY A 107 1.57 -0.31 -4.77
N TYR A 108 2.26 0.77 -4.39
CA TYR A 108 1.74 2.11 -4.58
C TYR A 108 1.72 2.45 -6.07
N LYS A 109 0.53 2.77 -6.59
CA LYS A 109 0.32 3.13 -7.99
C LYS A 109 0.69 4.60 -8.21
N GLY A 110 1.30 4.91 -9.35
CA GLY A 110 1.71 6.26 -9.71
C GLY A 110 2.94 6.24 -10.61
N THR A 111 3.16 7.32 -11.33
CA THR A 111 4.27 7.48 -12.29
C THR A 111 5.55 7.96 -11.62
N ASN A 112 5.41 8.60 -10.44
CA ASN A 112 6.51 9.16 -9.65
C ASN A 112 6.17 9.06 -8.16
N ILE A 113 7.16 9.33 -7.29
CA ILE A 113 6.98 9.34 -5.83
C ILE A 113 5.82 10.24 -5.41
N GLY A 114 5.68 11.44 -5.98
CA GLY A 114 4.59 12.36 -5.64
C GLY A 114 3.20 11.74 -5.86
N GLU A 115 2.96 11.14 -7.02
CA GLU A 115 1.70 10.44 -7.34
C GLU A 115 1.52 9.18 -6.48
N ARG A 116 2.59 8.41 -6.26
CA ARG A 116 2.56 7.20 -5.42
C ARG A 116 2.23 7.55 -3.98
N LEU A 117 2.80 8.63 -3.46
CA LEU A 117 2.50 9.17 -2.14
C LEU A 117 1.05 9.67 -2.09
N GLN A 118 0.57 10.47 -3.04
CA GLN A 118 -0.83 10.92 -3.05
C GLN A 118 -1.84 9.77 -3.04
N ASN A 119 -1.52 8.66 -3.72
CA ASN A 119 -2.33 7.45 -3.70
C ASN A 119 -2.15 6.61 -2.42
N ALA A 120 -1.02 6.75 -1.73
CA ALA A 120 -0.84 6.23 -0.39
C ALA A 120 -1.63 7.11 0.59
N THR A 121 -2.54 6.54 1.37
CA THR A 121 -3.23 7.34 2.39
C THR A 121 -2.21 7.77 3.45
N ASN A 122 -2.19 9.04 3.89
CA ASN A 122 -1.28 9.55 4.94
C ASN A 122 -1.19 8.64 6.18
N ALA A 123 -2.29 7.94 6.52
CA ALA A 123 -2.34 7.00 7.64
C ALA A 123 -1.55 5.69 7.44
N GLN A 124 -1.04 5.42 6.22
CA GLN A 124 -0.34 4.17 5.87
C GLN A 124 1.18 4.32 5.84
N LEU A 125 1.70 5.56 5.84
CA LEU A 125 3.14 5.83 5.76
C LEU A 125 3.54 6.88 6.79
N ASP A 126 4.16 6.45 7.88
CA ASP A 126 4.70 7.32 8.93
C ASP A 126 5.74 8.34 8.41
N TYR A 127 6.30 8.10 7.22
CA TYR A 127 7.35 8.90 6.58
C TYR A 127 6.84 9.79 5.42
N TYR A 128 5.53 9.95 5.25
CA TYR A 128 4.95 10.64 4.08
C TYR A 128 5.55 12.04 3.84
N ASP A 129 5.48 12.91 4.85
CA ASP A 129 5.88 14.32 4.72
C ASP A 129 7.39 14.46 4.48
N ASP A 130 8.17 13.58 5.09
CA ASP A 130 9.62 13.57 4.95
C ASP A 130 10.02 13.17 3.53
N ILE A 131 9.47 12.06 3.01
CA ILE A 131 9.73 11.60 1.63
C ILE A 131 9.28 12.66 0.62
N LEU A 132 8.13 13.30 0.84
CA LEU A 132 7.65 14.36 -0.04
C LEU A 132 8.62 15.55 -0.08
N ARG A 133 9.18 15.93 1.08
CA ARG A 133 10.19 16.99 1.18
C ARG A 133 11.49 16.61 0.45
N ALA A 134 11.95 15.37 0.61
CA ALA A 134 13.15 14.89 -0.08
C ALA A 134 12.94 14.82 -1.60
N HIS A 135 11.76 14.40 -2.05
CA HIS A 135 11.37 14.39 -3.45
C HIS A 135 11.31 15.81 -4.04
N TYR A 136 10.89 16.80 -3.26
CA TYR A 136 10.94 18.21 -3.69
C TYR A 136 12.38 18.68 -3.93
N THR A 137 13.33 18.38 -3.03
CA THR A 137 14.75 18.67 -3.24
C THR A 137 15.26 18.05 -4.54
N ARG A 138 14.89 16.79 -4.81
CA ARG A 138 15.22 16.13 -6.08
C ARG A 138 14.64 16.88 -7.27
N ASN A 139 13.40 17.33 -7.19
CA ASN A 139 12.75 18.06 -8.29
C ASN A 139 13.45 19.39 -8.58
N GLN A 140 13.96 20.09 -7.55
CA GLN A 140 14.79 21.28 -7.77
C GLN A 140 16.06 20.94 -8.57
N ILE A 141 16.76 19.85 -8.21
CA ILE A 141 17.97 19.40 -8.93
C ILE A 141 17.69 19.09 -10.40
N VAL A 142 16.52 18.52 -10.72
CA VAL A 142 16.17 18.12 -12.10
C VAL A 142 15.65 19.30 -12.93
N HIS A 143 14.89 20.21 -12.34
CA HIS A 143 14.26 21.31 -13.07
C HIS A 143 15.11 22.57 -13.15
N ASP A 144 16.03 22.77 -12.22
CA ASP A 144 16.93 23.90 -12.20
C ASP A 144 18.38 23.43 -12.32
N GLU A 145 18.96 23.59 -13.52
CA GLU A 145 20.36 23.26 -13.80
C GLU A 145 21.35 24.10 -12.97
N SER A 146 20.94 25.29 -12.52
CA SER A 146 21.72 26.20 -11.69
C SER A 146 21.54 25.96 -10.19
N TYR A 147 20.66 25.02 -9.80
CA TYR A 147 20.44 24.70 -8.40
C TYR A 147 21.71 24.15 -7.78
N VAL A 148 22.27 24.83 -6.78
CA VAL A 148 23.46 24.36 -6.06
C VAL A 148 23.00 23.69 -4.77
N ILE A 149 23.51 22.49 -4.52
CA ILE A 149 23.29 21.76 -3.27
C ILE A 149 24.62 21.59 -2.54
N ASP A 150 24.64 21.98 -1.26
CA ASP A 150 25.79 21.74 -0.41
C ASP A 150 25.80 20.28 0.10
N LYS A 151 26.92 19.88 0.68
CA LYS A 151 27.09 18.53 1.23
C LYS A 151 26.09 18.26 2.36
N ASP A 152 25.83 19.25 3.20
CA ASP A 152 24.98 19.11 4.38
C ASP A 152 23.51 18.90 4.00
N LYS A 153 23.00 19.65 3.03
CA LYS A 153 21.64 19.50 2.49
C LYS A 153 21.48 18.19 1.72
N ALA A 154 22.50 17.78 0.98
CA ALA A 154 22.50 16.47 0.34
C ALA A 154 22.46 15.35 1.39
N HIS A 155 23.26 15.45 2.45
CA HIS A 155 23.27 14.50 3.56
C HIS A 155 21.91 14.45 4.28
N GLU A 156 21.33 15.60 4.64
CA GLU A 156 20.01 15.69 5.27
C GLU A 156 18.92 15.02 4.40
N THR A 157 18.96 15.28 3.09
CA THR A 157 18.02 14.68 2.14
C THR A 157 18.19 13.15 2.05
N LEU A 158 19.43 12.66 2.11
CA LEU A 158 19.72 11.23 2.11
C LEU A 158 19.33 10.55 3.44
N GLU A 159 19.48 11.22 4.58
CA GLU A 159 19.03 10.70 5.87
C GLU A 159 17.52 10.44 5.90
N ILE A 160 16.73 11.28 5.22
CA ILE A 160 15.28 11.07 5.08
C ILE A 160 15.00 9.75 4.36
N TYR A 161 15.65 9.52 3.22
CA TYR A 161 15.51 8.27 2.49
C TYR A 161 16.04 7.08 3.30
N GLU A 162 17.11 7.27 4.07
CA GLU A 162 17.65 6.24 4.95
C GLU A 162 16.64 5.83 6.02
N LYS A 163 16.03 6.79 6.71
CA LYS A 163 15.02 6.54 7.75
C LYS A 163 13.84 5.76 7.19
N PHE A 164 13.36 6.15 6.01
CA PHE A 164 12.31 5.43 5.30
C PHE A 164 12.71 3.97 5.01
N MET A 165 13.90 3.75 4.43
CA MET A 165 14.34 2.40 4.06
C MET A 165 14.63 1.52 5.30
N ARG A 166 15.17 2.10 6.37
CA ARG A 166 15.35 1.43 7.67
C ARG A 166 14.02 1.05 8.30
N GLY A 167 13.01 1.93 8.22
CA GLY A 167 11.65 1.64 8.66
C GLY A 167 11.02 0.44 7.93
N LEU A 168 11.46 0.17 6.70
CA LEU A 168 11.06 -0.99 5.90
C LEU A 168 11.99 -2.22 6.08
N GLU A 169 12.92 -2.19 7.03
CA GLU A 169 13.91 -3.24 7.31
C GLU A 169 14.78 -3.65 6.10
N LEU A 170 14.98 -2.74 5.14
CA LEU A 170 15.77 -2.97 3.92
C LEU A 170 17.28 -3.08 4.16
N PHE A 171 17.77 -2.63 5.30
CA PHE A 171 19.12 -2.86 5.81
C PHE A 171 19.10 -2.84 7.34
#